data_AF-A0A2L0FB26-F1
#
_entry.id   AF-A0A2L0FB26-F1
#
_cell.length_a   1.000
_cell.length_b   1.000
_cell.length_c   1.000
_cell.angle_alpha   90.00
_cell.angle_beta   90.00
_cell.angle_gamma   90.00
#
_symmetry.space_group_name_H-M   'P 1'
#
loop_
_entity.id
_entity.type
_entity.pdbx_description
1 polymer ?
#
loop_
_entity_poly.entity_id
_entity_poly.type
_entity_poly.pdbx_seq_one_letter_code
_entity_poly.pdbx_strand_id
1 'polypeptide(L)'
;MADGHPGKHEERPAGAPIASDPARHVALVQGIFYVATGVWPLVSLRTFEAVTGPKTDKWLVKTVGALIGVVGAALLAEARRPTVSPAGKLVGAGSALALAAVDVVYTSRGRISKVYLLDAAVELGIAGAWLLSTARRPGGLPS
;
A
#
# COMPACT_ATOMS: atom_id res chain seq x y z
N MET A 1 -34.20 45.77 -34.21
CA MET A 1 -33.65 44.60 -34.93
C MET A 1 -32.16 44.54 -34.63
N ALA A 2 -31.75 43.45 -33.98
CA ALA A 2 -30.39 43.04 -33.55
C ALA A 2 -29.63 43.96 -32.58
N ASP A 3 -28.95 43.49 -31.54
CA ASP A 3 -28.89 42.18 -30.91
C ASP A 3 -28.30 42.38 -29.50
N GLY A 4 -28.98 41.86 -28.49
CA GLY A 4 -28.45 41.75 -27.14
C GLY A 4 -27.97 40.33 -26.90
N HIS A 5 -26.66 40.14 -26.71
CA HIS A 5 -26.13 39.05 -25.89
C HIS A 5 -24.74 39.43 -25.36
N PRO A 6 -24.61 39.85 -24.09
CA PRO A 6 -23.30 39.91 -23.46
C PRO A 6 -22.77 38.48 -23.35
N GLY A 7 -21.59 38.25 -23.90
CA GLY A 7 -20.89 36.98 -23.82
C GLY A 7 -20.81 36.53 -22.37
N LYS A 8 -21.41 35.37 -22.08
CA LYS A 8 -21.27 34.67 -20.82
C LYS A 8 -19.78 34.42 -20.62
N HIS A 9 -19.19 35.10 -19.66
CA HIS A 9 -17.95 34.63 -19.06
C HIS A 9 -18.30 33.27 -18.46
N GLU A 10 -17.95 32.21 -19.18
CA GLU A 10 -17.99 30.84 -18.68
C GLU A 10 -16.96 30.80 -17.54
N GLU A 11 -17.40 31.13 -16.33
CA GLU A 11 -16.67 30.91 -15.11
C GLU A 11 -16.33 29.42 -15.06
N ARG A 12 -15.11 29.08 -15.52
CA ARG A 12 -14.51 27.78 -15.24
C ARG A 12 -14.69 27.53 -13.75
N PRO A 13 -15.41 26.47 -13.31
CA PRO A 13 -15.61 26.23 -11.90
C PRO A 13 -14.24 26.16 -11.24
N ALA A 14 -13.98 27.14 -10.38
CA ALA A 14 -12.76 27.25 -9.60
C ALA A 14 -12.63 25.98 -8.77
N GLY A 15 -11.58 25.20 -9.05
CA GLY A 15 -11.08 24.13 -8.20
C GLY A 15 -12.12 23.09 -7.80
N ALA A 16 -12.53 22.23 -8.74
CA ALA A 16 -12.93 20.89 -8.32
C ALA A 16 -11.76 20.33 -7.48
N PRO A 17 -11.99 19.88 -6.23
CA PRO A 17 -10.91 19.34 -5.41
C PRO A 17 -10.25 18.25 -6.24
N ILE A 18 -8.92 18.33 -6.41
CA ILE A 18 -8.15 17.31 -7.13
C ILE A 18 -8.47 16.00 -6.43
N ALA A 19 -9.36 15.20 -7.03
CA ALA A 19 -9.78 13.94 -6.43
C ALA A 19 -8.51 13.10 -6.28
N SER A 20 -8.06 12.94 -5.03
CA SER A 20 -6.82 12.25 -4.73
C SER A 20 -6.94 10.81 -5.21
N ASP A 21 -6.04 10.36 -6.08
CA ASP A 21 -5.98 8.97 -6.56
C ASP A 21 -6.05 8.02 -5.34
N PRO A 22 -7.11 7.21 -5.17
CA PRO A 22 -7.24 6.31 -4.03
C PRO A 22 -6.02 5.39 -3.89
N ALA A 23 -5.40 5.00 -5.01
CA ALA A 23 -4.18 4.19 -5.02
C ALA A 23 -2.99 4.91 -4.37
N ARG A 24 -2.93 6.24 -4.46
CA ARG A 24 -1.90 7.06 -3.81
C ARG A 24 -2.00 6.99 -2.29
N HIS A 25 -3.23 7.00 -1.77
CA HIS A 25 -3.45 6.88 -0.34
C HIS A 25 -3.08 5.48 0.16
N VAL A 26 -3.44 4.43 -0.59
CA VAL A 26 -3.04 3.05 -0.30
C VAL A 26 -1.51 2.91 -0.30
N ALA A 27 -0.84 3.43 -1.34
CA ALA A 27 0.62 3.43 -1.44
C ALA A 27 1.30 4.15 -0.26
N LEU A 28 0.74 5.28 0.18
CA LEU A 28 1.26 6.03 1.31
C LEU A 28 1.15 5.23 2.61
N VAL A 29 -0.05 4.72 2.93
CA VAL A 29 -0.32 4.01 4.17
C VAL A 29 0.48 2.71 4.24
N GLN A 30 0.42 1.90 3.19
CA GLN A 30 1.22 0.66 3.12
C GLN A 30 2.72 0.97 3.14
N GLY A 31 3.17 2.01 2.44
CA GLY A 31 4.57 2.41 2.41
C GLY A 31 5.11 2.79 3.80
N ILE A 32 4.36 3.59 4.57
CA ILE A 32 4.72 3.95 5.95
C ILE A 32 4.77 2.68 6.82
N PHE A 33 3.74 1.84 6.72
CA PHE A 33 3.64 0.61 7.50
C PHE A 33 4.85 -0.31 7.24
N TYR A 34 5.16 -0.59 5.98
CA TYR A 34 6.28 -1.45 5.58
C TYR A 34 7.65 -0.89 5.95
N VAL A 35 7.87 0.42 5.84
CA VAL A 35 9.12 1.03 6.32
C VAL A 35 9.25 0.86 7.82
N ALA A 36 8.18 1.18 8.58
CA ALA A 36 8.20 1.09 10.03
C ALA A 36 8.46 -0.35 10.50
N THR A 37 7.70 -1.33 10.00
CA THR A 37 7.82 -2.74 10.39
C THR A 37 9.11 -3.38 9.88
N GLY A 38 9.54 -3.05 8.66
CA GLY A 38 10.75 -3.58 8.05
C GLY A 38 12.04 -3.09 8.69
N VAL A 39 12.10 -1.81 9.09
CA VAL A 39 13.29 -1.21 9.73
C VAL A 39 13.40 -1.59 11.21
N TRP A 40 12.28 -1.87 11.89
CA TRP A 40 12.26 -2.21 13.32
C TRP A 40 13.27 -3.30 13.73
N PRO A 41 13.34 -4.49 13.11
CA PRO A 41 14.31 -5.52 13.52
C PRO A 41 15.78 -5.13 13.26
N LEU A 42 16.03 -4.16 12.38
CA LEU A 42 17.37 -3.61 12.14
C LEU A 42 17.79 -2.66 13.27
N VAL A 43 16.86 -1.83 13.76
CA VAL A 43 17.10 -0.88 14.86
C VAL A 43 17.17 -1.62 16.19
N SER A 44 16.22 -2.51 16.47
CA SER A 44 16.18 -3.25 17.73
C SER A 44 15.43 -4.57 17.58
N LEU A 45 16.18 -5.61 17.23
CA LEU A 45 15.66 -6.97 17.18
C LEU A 45 15.04 -7.41 18.51
N ARG A 46 15.58 -6.96 19.65
CA ARG A 46 15.02 -7.27 20.98
C ARG A 46 13.58 -6.79 21.13
N THR A 47 13.29 -5.54 20.74
CA THR A 47 11.93 -4.99 20.85
C THR A 47 10.99 -5.60 19.81
N PHE A 48 11.52 -5.93 18.62
CA PHE A 48 10.76 -6.67 17.61
C PHE A 48 10.36 -8.08 18.10
N GLU A 49 11.31 -8.83 18.69
CA GLU A 49 11.06 -10.15 19.28
C GLU A 49 10.16 -10.07 20.52
N ALA A 50 10.19 -8.96 21.27
CA ALA A 50 9.29 -8.76 22.40
C ALA A 50 7.81 -8.71 21.97
N VAL A 51 7.51 -8.24 20.75
CA VAL A 51 6.15 -8.17 20.20
C VAL A 51 5.80 -9.40 19.37
N THR A 52 6.73 -9.88 18.56
CA THR A 52 6.47 -10.97 17.59
C THR A 52 6.85 -12.36 18.10
N GLY A 53 7.44 -12.44 19.30
CA GLY A 53 8.03 -13.66 19.87
C GLY A 53 9.47 -13.92 19.40
N PRO A 54 10.20 -14.83 20.08
CA PRO A 54 11.59 -15.15 19.77
C PRO A 54 11.73 -15.74 18.36
N LYS A 55 12.82 -15.38 17.65
CA LYS A 55 13.13 -15.85 16.30
C LYS A 55 14.42 -16.67 16.31
N THR A 56 14.35 -17.87 15.73
CA THR A 56 15.53 -18.74 15.58
C THR A 56 16.54 -18.12 14.62
N ASP A 57 16.09 -17.75 13.42
CA ASP A 57 16.94 -17.22 12.35
C ASP A 57 16.93 -15.68 12.35
N LYS A 58 17.65 -15.09 13.30
CA LYS A 58 17.73 -13.63 13.48
C LYS A 58 18.24 -12.87 12.25
N TRP A 59 19.14 -13.48 11.49
CA TRP A 59 19.66 -12.90 10.25
C TRP A 59 18.57 -12.81 9.18
N LEU A 60 17.70 -13.82 9.08
CA LEU A 60 16.60 -13.86 8.12
C LEU A 60 15.58 -12.76 8.41
N VAL A 61 15.26 -12.54 9.70
CA VAL A 61 14.38 -11.45 10.13
C VAL A 61 14.89 -10.10 9.67
N LYS A 62 16.20 -9.85 9.81
CA LYS A 62 16.82 -8.60 9.36
C LYS A 62 16.78 -8.47 7.84
N THR A 63 17.09 -9.53 7.10
CA THR A 63 17.07 -9.51 5.64
C THR A 63 15.66 -9.27 5.09
N VAL A 64 14.66 -9.99 5.60
CA VAL A 64 13.26 -9.82 5.19
C VAL A 64 12.75 -8.44 5.61
N GLY A 65 13.07 -7.99 6.82
CA GLY A 65 12.73 -6.64 7.28
C GLY A 65 13.32 -5.55 6.38
N ALA A 66 14.61 -5.66 6.03
CA ALA A 66 15.25 -4.72 5.09
C ALA A 66 14.56 -4.72 3.72
N LEU A 67 14.23 -5.90 3.19
CA LEU A 67 13.52 -6.03 1.90
C LEU A 67 12.12 -5.39 1.96
N ILE A 68 11.34 -5.66 3.00
CA ILE A 68 10.02 -5.03 3.22
C ILE A 68 10.17 -3.51 3.34
N GLY A 69 11.20 -3.04 4.05
CA GLY A 69 11.51 -1.61 4.16
C GLY A 69 11.80 -0.97 2.80
N VAL A 70 12.55 -1.64 1.92
CA VAL A 70 12.80 -1.18 0.53
C VAL A 70 11.50 -1.13 -0.28
N VAL A 71 10.63 -2.14 -0.17
CA VAL A 71 9.31 -2.13 -0.81
C VAL A 71 8.48 -0.95 -0.30
N GLY A 72 8.47 -0.72 1.02
CA GLY A 72 7.78 0.42 1.62
C GLY A 72 8.31 1.76 1.09
N ALA A 73 9.63 1.92 1.00
CA ALA A 73 10.25 3.12 0.44
C ALA A 73 9.87 3.35 -1.04
N ALA A 74 9.81 2.27 -1.84
CA ALA A 74 9.35 2.35 -3.23
C ALA A 74 7.88 2.79 -3.32
N LEU A 75 7.01 2.26 -2.45
CA LEU A 75 5.60 2.69 -2.38
C LEU A 75 5.44 4.15 -1.94
N LEU A 76 6.27 4.62 -1.01
CA LEU A 76 6.32 6.04 -0.64
C LEU A 76 6.76 6.92 -1.81
N ALA A 77 7.68 6.44 -2.65
CA ALA A 77 8.07 7.14 -3.88
C ALA A 77 6.91 7.19 -4.89
N GLU A 78 6.17 6.10 -5.06
CA GLU A 78 4.95 6.08 -5.89
C GLU A 78 3.88 7.03 -5.35
N ALA A 79 3.73 7.14 -4.02
CA ALA A 79 2.79 8.06 -3.39
C ALA A 79 3.14 9.55 -3.63
N ARG A 80 4.34 9.88 -4.12
CA ARG A 80 4.70 11.26 -4.51
C ARG A 80 4.29 11.58 -5.95
N ARG A 81 3.93 10.58 -6.75
CA ARG A 81 3.49 10.77 -8.14
C ARG A 81 2.03 11.25 -8.17
N PRO A 82 1.61 11.96 -9.26
CA PRO A 82 0.20 12.29 -9.47
C PRO A 82 -0.72 11.07 -9.53
N THR A 83 -0.20 9.96 -10.07
CA THR A 83 -0.89 8.67 -10.16
C THR A 83 0.09 7.53 -9.89
N VAL A 84 -0.35 6.50 -9.17
CA VAL A 84 0.48 5.31 -8.93
C VAL A 84 0.65 4.50 -10.22
N SER A 85 1.89 4.15 -10.55
CA SER A 85 2.21 3.39 -11.77
C SER A 85 1.66 1.95 -11.69
N PRO A 86 1.40 1.29 -12.84
CA PRO A 86 1.00 -0.13 -12.84
C PRO A 86 1.98 -1.03 -12.11
N ALA A 87 3.29 -0.78 -12.26
CA ALA A 87 4.33 -1.51 -11.53
C ALA A 87 4.25 -1.26 -10.02
N GLY A 88 4.00 -0.02 -9.58
CA GLY A 88 3.77 0.31 -8.18
C GLY A 88 2.56 -0.43 -7.59
N LYS A 89 1.46 -0.52 -8.33
CA LYS A 89 0.26 -1.29 -7.92
C LYS A 89 0.57 -2.79 -7.81
N LEU A 90 1.32 -3.34 -8.77
CA LEU A 90 1.74 -4.74 -8.73
C LEU A 90 2.64 -5.04 -7.54
N VAL A 91 3.62 -4.17 -7.26
CA VAL A 91 4.51 -4.32 -6.10
C VAL A 91 3.71 -4.21 -4.80
N GLY A 92 2.81 -3.24 -4.67
CA GLY A 92 1.99 -3.05 -3.47
C GLY A 92 1.05 -4.23 -3.22
N ALA A 93 0.24 -4.60 -4.20
CA ALA A 93 -0.70 -5.71 -4.06
C ALA A 93 0.01 -7.08 -3.96
N GLY A 94 1.03 -7.29 -4.79
CA GLY A 94 1.77 -8.55 -4.85
C GLY A 94 2.57 -8.83 -3.57
N SER A 95 3.20 -7.80 -2.98
CA SER A 95 3.89 -7.96 -1.70
C SER A 95 2.92 -8.27 -0.56
N ALA A 96 1.79 -7.57 -0.47
CA ALA A 96 0.77 -7.83 0.56
C ALA A 96 0.20 -9.25 0.45
N LEU A 97 -0.15 -9.69 -0.77
CA LEU A 97 -0.62 -11.05 -1.00
C LEU A 97 0.44 -12.11 -0.66
N ALA A 98 1.71 -11.86 -0.99
CA ALA A 98 2.80 -12.78 -0.67
C ALA A 98 3.01 -12.91 0.84
N LEU A 99 3.03 -11.80 1.57
CA LEU A 99 3.15 -11.80 3.03
C LEU A 99 1.96 -12.51 3.69
N ALA A 100 0.74 -12.16 3.31
CA ALA A 100 -0.47 -12.83 3.79
C ALA A 100 -0.44 -14.35 3.53
N ALA A 101 -0.02 -14.77 2.33
CA ALA A 101 0.08 -16.18 1.99
C ALA A 101 1.10 -16.91 2.86
N VAL A 102 2.29 -16.33 3.08
CA VAL A 102 3.31 -16.89 3.96
C VAL A 102 2.75 -17.05 5.38
N ASP A 103 2.13 -16.01 5.93
CA ASP A 103 1.60 -16.04 7.29
C ASP A 103 0.51 -17.11 7.47
N VAL A 104 -0.46 -17.18 6.56
CA VAL A 104 -1.53 -18.17 6.58
C VAL A 104 -0.96 -19.59 6.47
N VAL A 105 -0.07 -19.81 5.50
CA VAL A 105 0.47 -21.14 5.18
C VAL A 105 1.32 -21.68 6.32
N TYR A 106 2.17 -20.86 6.94
CA TYR A 106 3.04 -21.33 8.00
C TYR A 106 2.37 -21.32 9.38
N THR A 107 1.38 -20.46 9.61
CA THR A 107 0.58 -20.51 10.84
C THR A 107 -0.35 -21.73 10.86
N SER A 108 -1.01 -22.04 9.73
CA SER A 108 -1.88 -23.22 9.61
C SER A 108 -1.12 -24.54 9.77
N ARG A 109 0.19 -24.55 9.47
CA ARG A 109 1.08 -25.70 9.71
C ARG A 109 1.67 -25.74 11.13
N GLY A 110 1.24 -24.85 12.03
CA GLY A 110 1.71 -24.80 13.42
C GLY A 110 3.18 -24.39 13.58
N ARG A 111 3.81 -23.86 12.52
CA ARG A 111 5.24 -23.51 12.52
C ARG A 111 5.50 -22.13 13.14
N ILE A 112 4.49 -21.25 13.15
CA ILE A 112 4.58 -19.90 13.71
C ILE A 112 3.37 -19.60 14.60
N SER A 113 3.54 -18.69 15.55
CA SER A 113 2.50 -18.29 16.52
C SER A 113 1.25 -17.72 15.84
N LYS A 114 0.08 -17.92 16.47
CA LYS A 114 -1.21 -17.39 16.00
C LYS A 114 -1.25 -15.86 15.87
N VAL A 115 -0.32 -15.14 16.51
CA VAL A 115 -0.14 -13.69 16.34
C VAL A 115 0.03 -13.30 14.86
N TYR A 116 0.60 -14.18 14.03
CA TYR A 116 0.78 -13.96 12.59
C TYR A 116 -0.54 -13.96 11.79
N LEU A 117 -1.66 -14.43 12.35
CA LEU A 117 -2.97 -14.29 11.69
C LEU A 117 -3.47 -12.84 11.72
N LEU A 118 -3.07 -12.05 12.71
CA LEU A 118 -3.40 -10.63 12.74
C LEU A 118 -2.66 -9.88 11.63
N ASP A 119 -1.40 -10.24 11.39
CA ASP A 119 -0.59 -9.69 10.30
C ASP A 119 -1.20 -10.06 8.94
N ALA A 120 -1.56 -11.35 8.76
CA ALA A 120 -2.28 -11.79 7.56
C ALA A 120 -3.59 -11.02 7.32
N ALA A 121 -4.34 -10.68 8.37
CA ALA A 121 -5.57 -9.90 8.24
C ALA A 121 -5.29 -8.44 7.79
N VAL A 122 -4.22 -7.83 8.31
CA VAL A 122 -3.77 -6.50 7.86
C VAL A 122 -3.37 -6.55 6.39
N GLU A 123 -2.58 -7.53 6.00
CA GLU A 123 -2.10 -7.69 4.62
C GLU A 123 -3.23 -7.98 3.63
N LEU A 124 -4.21 -8.80 4.01
CA LEU A 124 -5.42 -9.01 3.21
C LEU A 124 -6.26 -7.74 3.07
N GLY A 125 -6.35 -6.93 4.12
CA GLY A 125 -7.00 -5.61 4.07
C GLY A 125 -6.31 -4.67 3.07
N ILE A 126 -4.98 -4.64 3.08
CA ILE A 126 -4.16 -3.86 2.13
C ILE A 126 -4.37 -4.36 0.70
N ALA A 127 -4.33 -5.66 0.47
CA ALA A 127 -4.60 -6.25 -0.84
C ALA A 127 -6.01 -5.90 -1.35
N GLY A 128 -7.03 -5.96 -0.48
CA GLY A 128 -8.39 -5.51 -0.77
C GLY A 128 -8.45 -4.03 -1.15
N ALA A 129 -7.72 -3.17 -0.44
CA ALA A 129 -7.65 -1.74 -0.74
C ALA A 129 -7.04 -1.48 -2.13
N TRP A 130 -6.03 -2.25 -2.54
CA TRP A 130 -5.50 -2.18 -3.91
C TRP A 130 -6.53 -2.57 -4.96
N LEU A 131 -7.27 -3.66 -4.76
CA LEU A 131 -8.33 -4.11 -5.67
C LEU A 131 -9.45 -3.07 -5.81
N LEU A 132 -9.86 -2.43 -4.71
CA LEU A 132 -10.84 -1.36 -4.74
C LEU A 132 -10.32 -0.11 -5.43
N SER A 133 -9.03 0.20 -5.31
CA SER A 133 -8.39 1.34 -5.99
C SER A 133 -8.27 1.13 -7.50
N THR A 134 -8.20 -0.11 -7.99
CA THR A 134 -8.13 -0.41 -9.42
C THR A 134 -9.51 -0.49 -10.07
N ALA A 135 -10.54 -0.95 -9.34
CA ALA A 135 -11.92 -1.02 -9.81
C ALA A 135 -12.57 0.35 -10.03
N ARG A 136 -12.12 1.40 -9.33
CA ARG A 136 -12.62 2.78 -9.47
C ARG A 136 -12.09 3.51 -10.71
N ARG A 137 -11.88 2.82 -11.84
CA ARG A 137 -11.70 3.46 -13.15
C ARG A 137 -13.03 3.44 -13.92
N PRO A 138 -13.87 4.48 -13.88
CA PRO A 138 -15.01 4.60 -14.79
C PRO A 138 -14.52 5.07 -16.17
N GLY A 139 -14.85 4.30 -17.21
CA GLY A 139 -15.17 4.80 -18.55
C GLY A 139 -14.02 5.39 -19.38
N GLY A 140 -13.15 4.54 -19.92
CA GLY A 140 -12.57 4.83 -21.23
C GLY A 140 -13.63 4.52 -22.30
N LEU A 141 -14.27 5.53 -22.86
CA LEU A 141 -15.11 5.35 -24.05
C LEU A 141 -14.21 4.92 -25.22
N PRO A 142 -14.56 3.86 -25.97
CA PRO A 142 -13.89 3.56 -27.22
C PRO A 142 -14.23 4.64 -28.26
N SER A 143 -13.19 5.18 -28.90
CA SER A 143 -13.27 6.00 -30.12
C SER A 143 -13.46 5.14 -31.35
#